data_AF-A0A2S1KRW9-F1
#
_entry.id   AF-A0A2S1KRW9-F1
#
_cell.length_a   1.000
_cell.length_b   1.000
_cell.length_c   1.000
_cell.angle_alpha   90.00
_cell.angle_beta   90.00
_cell.angle_gamma   90.00
#
_symmetry.space_group_name_H-M   'P 1'
#
loop_
_entity.id
_entity.type
_entity.pdbx_description
1 polymer ?
#
loop_
_entity_poly.entity_id
_entity_poly.type
_entity_poly.pdbx_seq_one_letter_code
_entity_poly.pdbx_strand_id
1 'polypeptide(L)'
;MAKATHKKRRWLKISGIIVGILMLLVLVCPLPLYAETPGEADDLSHYIKVDGKKPKLDGQFMITAVYMSQVNGVGAIMAWLDPTASLMTSYEANGGGSSADNVAINKIYMDSAVNEAKATAYKAAKIPFKRSFNGIYVMAVQDNSNFKKALKVGDTITSVDNHHFKSAKGFQDYIRSNKVGSKLTISYERNKKAKQATGKSVALAGTKKLPGIGIALTDDVSVSSARKVSANMGDIGGPSGGLMFSLEMYDALSNQNLAAGRKIAGTGTIDKDGNVGEIGGIDKKVIVAHEAGAKIFFAPYLKPTKSNLALESDGLTNYQLAVKTAKKYAPNMKIVPVKTFTEAVNYLQTH
;
A
#
# COMPACT_ATOMS: atom_id res chain seq x y z
N MET A 1 -47.81 45.12 -17.71
CA MET A 1 -46.47 44.57 -18.05
C MET A 1 -45.39 44.75 -16.95
N ALA A 2 -45.47 45.74 -16.05
CA ALA A 2 -44.44 45.99 -15.02
C ALA A 2 -44.30 44.93 -13.89
N LYS A 3 -45.35 44.18 -13.54
CA LYS A 3 -45.26 43.12 -12.50
C LYS A 3 -44.43 41.91 -12.94
N ALA A 4 -44.39 41.60 -14.24
CA ALA A 4 -43.67 40.45 -14.78
C ALA A 4 -42.14 40.67 -14.79
N THR A 5 -41.68 41.90 -15.06
CA THR A 5 -40.25 42.28 -15.05
C THR A 5 -39.66 42.30 -13.64
N HIS A 6 -40.41 42.76 -12.63
CA HIS A 6 -40.00 42.68 -11.22
C HIS A 6 -39.85 41.23 -10.72
N LYS A 7 -40.77 40.34 -11.11
CA LYS A 7 -40.69 38.91 -10.79
C LYS A 7 -39.42 38.30 -11.42
N LYS A 8 -39.16 38.55 -12.71
CA LYS A 8 -37.96 38.05 -13.41
C LYS A 8 -36.64 38.53 -12.78
N ARG A 9 -36.55 39.81 -12.38
CA ARG A 9 -35.36 40.38 -11.70
C ARG A 9 -35.16 39.83 -10.28
N ARG A 10 -36.25 39.52 -9.57
CA ARG A 10 -36.21 38.84 -8.26
C ARG A 10 -35.75 37.39 -8.38
N TRP A 11 -36.24 36.66 -9.39
CA TRP A 11 -35.78 35.29 -9.70
C TRP A 11 -34.30 35.26 -10.07
N LEU A 12 -33.81 36.19 -10.89
CA LEU A 12 -32.38 36.29 -11.22
C LEU A 12 -31.49 36.53 -9.99
N LYS A 13 -31.91 37.40 -9.05
CA LYS A 13 -31.19 37.62 -7.78
C LYS A 13 -31.17 36.38 -6.89
N ILE A 14 -32.32 35.71 -6.75
CA ILE A 14 -32.43 34.47 -5.97
C ILE A 14 -31.57 33.37 -6.59
N SER A 15 -31.63 33.19 -7.91
CA SER A 15 -30.77 32.25 -8.64
C SER A 15 -29.29 32.58 -8.47
N GLY A 16 -28.88 33.85 -8.52
CA GLY A 16 -27.50 34.27 -8.26
C GLY A 16 -27.03 33.95 -6.84
N ILE A 17 -27.89 34.16 -5.83
CA ILE A 17 -27.61 33.79 -4.45
C ILE A 17 -27.47 32.27 -4.31
N ILE A 18 -28.38 31.49 -4.89
CA ILE A 18 -28.33 30.02 -4.87
C ILE A 18 -27.04 29.52 -5.53
N VAL A 19 -26.68 30.06 -6.70
CA VAL A 19 -25.43 29.72 -7.39
C VAL A 19 -24.21 30.11 -6.55
N GLY A 20 -24.21 31.29 -5.92
CA GLY A 20 -23.14 31.71 -5.02
C GLY A 20 -22.99 30.79 -3.80
N ILE A 21 -24.10 30.37 -3.20
CA ILE A 21 -24.10 29.41 -2.07
C ILE A 21 -23.60 28.05 -2.54
N LEU A 22 -24.04 27.55 -3.69
CA LEU A 22 -23.58 26.27 -4.24
C LEU A 22 -22.08 26.30 -4.57
N MET A 23 -21.56 27.39 -5.14
CA MET A 23 -20.12 27.55 -5.35
C MET A 23 -19.36 27.55 -4.02
N LEU A 24 -19.85 28.29 -3.02
CA LEU A 24 -19.22 28.35 -1.71
C LEU A 24 -19.23 26.97 -1.01
N LEU A 25 -20.32 26.21 -1.15
CA LEU A 25 -20.40 24.83 -0.65
C LEU A 25 -19.36 23.92 -1.34
N VAL A 26 -19.18 24.01 -2.66
CA VAL A 26 -18.15 23.22 -3.37
C VAL A 26 -16.74 23.58 -2.90
N LEU A 27 -16.48 24.84 -2.61
CA LEU A 27 -15.17 25.30 -2.14
C LEU A 27 -14.83 24.81 -0.73
N VAL A 28 -15.84 24.64 0.14
CA VAL A 28 -15.63 24.32 1.56
C VAL A 28 -15.86 22.84 1.88
N CYS A 29 -16.83 22.18 1.23
CA CYS A 29 -17.17 20.78 1.51
C CYS A 29 -16.14 19.81 0.90
N PRO A 30 -15.86 18.66 1.56
CA PRO A 30 -15.01 17.61 1.00
C PRO A 30 -15.56 17.11 -0.33
N LEU A 31 -14.70 17.05 -1.33
CA LEU A 31 -15.00 16.47 -2.64
C LEU A 31 -14.69 14.97 -2.64
N PRO A 32 -15.24 14.19 -3.57
CA PRO A 32 -14.83 12.79 -3.79
C PRO A 32 -13.48 12.72 -4.53
N LEU A 33 -12.54 13.58 -4.15
CA LEU A 33 -11.20 13.73 -4.69
C LEU A 33 -10.17 13.68 -3.57
N TYR A 34 -9.02 13.13 -3.90
CA TYR A 34 -7.83 13.11 -3.06
C TYR A 34 -6.67 13.76 -3.79
N ALA A 35 -5.78 14.39 -3.03
CA ALA A 35 -4.49 14.84 -3.51
C ALA A 35 -3.40 13.91 -2.95
N GLU A 36 -2.58 13.39 -3.85
CA GLU A 36 -1.31 12.72 -3.55
C GLU A 36 -0.17 13.73 -3.69
N THR A 37 0.61 13.94 -2.63
CA THR A 37 1.72 14.91 -2.59
C THR A 37 3.02 14.26 -2.10
N PRO A 38 4.20 14.90 -2.31
CA PRO A 38 5.41 14.55 -1.60
C PRO A 38 5.15 14.41 -0.09
N GLY A 39 5.61 13.30 0.48
CA GLY A 39 5.54 13.02 1.91
C GLY A 39 6.89 13.24 2.58
N GLU A 40 7.39 12.20 3.24
CA GLU A 40 8.67 12.23 3.95
C GLU A 40 9.60 11.11 3.50
N ALA A 41 10.90 11.33 3.71
CA ALA A 41 11.90 10.27 3.68
C ALA A 41 12.61 10.19 5.03
N ASP A 42 12.54 9.03 5.69
CA ASP A 42 13.03 8.86 7.06
C ASP A 42 13.91 7.60 7.22
N ASP A 43 14.82 7.66 8.19
CA ASP A 43 15.78 6.61 8.52
C ASP A 43 15.08 5.38 9.13
N LEU A 44 15.24 4.24 8.46
CA LEU A 44 14.62 2.98 8.86
C LEU A 44 15.07 2.47 10.23
N SER A 45 16.25 2.89 10.70
CA SER A 45 16.76 2.52 12.01
C SER A 45 15.91 3.07 13.16
N HIS A 46 15.02 4.05 12.92
CA HIS A 46 14.02 4.51 13.89
C HIS A 46 12.90 3.50 14.12
N TYR A 47 12.59 2.69 13.10
CA TYR A 47 11.44 1.79 13.09
C TYR A 47 11.85 0.34 13.30
N ILE A 48 13.06 -0.03 12.87
CA ILE A 48 13.58 -1.39 12.90
C ILE A 48 14.43 -1.63 14.14
N LYS A 49 14.29 -2.81 14.74
CA LYS A 49 15.14 -3.32 15.82
C LYS A 49 15.59 -4.73 15.52
N VAL A 50 16.85 -5.01 15.85
CA VAL A 50 17.44 -6.36 15.84
C VAL A 50 17.81 -6.72 17.28
N ASP A 51 17.29 -7.85 17.76
CA ASP A 51 17.44 -8.33 19.14
C ASP A 51 17.05 -7.26 20.18
N GLY A 52 16.01 -6.49 19.86
CA GLY A 52 15.47 -5.42 20.71
C GLY A 52 16.27 -4.11 20.69
N LYS A 53 17.35 -4.01 19.91
CA LYS A 53 18.22 -2.84 19.83
C LYS A 53 18.11 -2.15 18.47
N LYS A 54 18.30 -0.83 18.46
CA LYS A 54 18.46 -0.05 17.22
C LYS A 54 19.67 -0.59 16.44
N PRO A 55 19.55 -0.85 15.12
CA PRO A 55 20.68 -1.21 14.27
C PRO A 55 21.81 -0.19 14.38
N LYS A 56 23.06 -0.68 14.40
CA LYS A 56 24.24 0.16 14.35
C LYS A 56 24.86 0.02 12.96
N LEU A 57 24.41 0.87 12.04
CA LEU A 57 24.92 0.92 10.68
C LEU A 57 25.76 2.18 10.49
N ASP A 58 26.78 2.09 9.64
CA ASP A 58 27.50 3.25 9.13
C ASP A 58 26.77 3.73 7.87
N GLY A 59 25.96 4.78 8.00
CA GLY A 59 25.04 5.24 6.95
C GLY A 59 23.57 4.98 7.30
N GLN A 60 22.68 5.16 6.32
CA GLN A 60 21.22 5.12 6.52
C GLN A 60 20.51 4.50 5.31
N PHE A 61 19.58 3.58 5.58
CA PHE A 61 18.55 3.19 4.64
C PHE A 61 17.27 3.97 4.94
N MET A 62 16.66 4.54 3.91
CA MET A 62 15.51 5.44 4.06
C MET A 62 14.25 4.83 3.44
N ILE A 63 13.15 4.91 4.18
CA ILE A 63 11.81 4.71 3.61
C ILE A 63 11.32 6.02 3.02
N THR A 64 10.54 5.95 1.95
CA THR A 64 9.92 7.11 1.31
C THR A 64 8.40 6.96 1.27
N ALA A 65 7.70 8.01 1.66
CA ALA A 65 6.25 8.06 1.75
C ALA A 65 5.68 9.16 0.87
N VAL A 66 4.39 9.02 0.55
CA VAL A 66 3.57 10.06 -0.06
C VAL A 66 2.45 10.39 0.92
N TYR A 67 1.96 11.62 0.90
CA TYR A 67 0.76 11.98 1.63
C TYR A 67 -0.46 11.87 0.73
N MET A 68 -1.55 11.40 1.31
CA MET A 68 -2.83 11.27 0.63
C MET A 68 -3.90 11.93 1.50
N SER A 69 -4.56 12.95 0.97
CA SER A 69 -5.56 13.71 1.73
C SER A 69 -6.81 14.00 0.89
N GLN A 70 -7.98 13.89 1.51
CA GLN A 70 -9.23 14.26 0.86
C GLN A 70 -9.29 15.80 0.74
N VAL A 71 -9.58 16.31 -0.44
CA VAL A 71 -9.58 17.76 -0.71
C VAL A 71 -11.00 18.31 -0.86
N ASN A 72 -11.16 19.60 -0.55
CA ASN A 72 -12.32 20.40 -0.95
C ASN A 72 -12.03 21.14 -2.28
N GLY A 73 -12.93 22.00 -2.75
CA GLY A 73 -12.73 22.74 -4.00
C GLY A 73 -11.47 23.62 -4.01
N VAL A 74 -11.14 24.27 -2.89
CA VAL A 74 -9.90 25.07 -2.79
C VAL A 74 -8.68 24.15 -2.86
N GLY A 75 -8.66 23.07 -2.08
CA GLY A 75 -7.57 22.10 -2.08
C GLY A 75 -7.35 21.44 -3.45
N ALA A 76 -8.43 21.16 -4.19
CA ALA A 76 -8.34 20.64 -5.54
C ALA A 76 -7.68 21.63 -6.51
N ILE A 77 -8.02 22.92 -6.43
CA ILE A 77 -7.37 23.96 -7.24
C ILE A 77 -5.89 24.09 -6.87
N MET A 78 -5.56 24.09 -5.57
CA MET A 78 -4.17 24.18 -5.11
C MET A 78 -3.34 22.97 -5.58
N ALA A 79 -3.88 21.75 -5.47
CA ALA A 79 -3.23 20.54 -5.96
C ALA A 79 -3.09 20.54 -7.49
N TRP A 80 -4.05 21.12 -8.23
CA TRP A 80 -3.95 21.24 -9.69
C TRP A 80 -2.86 22.22 -10.14
N LEU A 81 -2.58 23.25 -9.34
CA LEU A 81 -1.50 24.22 -9.60
C LEU A 81 -0.11 23.73 -9.16
N ASP A 82 -0.05 22.77 -8.25
CA ASP A 82 1.20 22.19 -7.76
C ASP A 82 1.74 21.12 -8.74
N PRO A 83 2.90 21.34 -9.39
CA PRO A 83 3.46 20.39 -10.35
C PRO A 83 3.99 19.10 -9.72
N THR A 84 3.99 18.99 -8.39
CA THR A 84 4.42 17.80 -7.64
C THR A 84 3.25 17.03 -7.03
N ALA A 85 2.04 17.56 -7.13
CA ALA A 85 0.83 16.91 -6.65
C ALA A 85 0.11 16.14 -7.77
N SER A 86 -0.73 15.19 -7.39
CA SER A 86 -1.62 14.48 -8.31
C SER A 86 -3.02 14.37 -7.73
N LEU A 87 -4.03 14.70 -8.52
CA LEU A 87 -5.43 14.53 -8.12
C LEU A 87 -5.93 13.15 -8.53
N MET A 88 -6.66 12.52 -7.62
CA MET A 88 -7.24 11.20 -7.79
C MET A 88 -8.70 11.22 -7.36
N THR A 89 -9.52 10.38 -7.97
CA THR A 89 -10.86 10.11 -7.48
C THR A 89 -10.80 9.32 -6.18
N SER A 90 -11.86 9.40 -5.36
CA SER A 90 -12.00 8.56 -4.17
C SER A 90 -11.96 7.06 -4.49
N TYR A 91 -12.35 6.66 -5.71
CA TYR A 91 -12.27 5.27 -6.14
C TYR A 91 -10.81 4.83 -6.35
N GLU A 92 -10.01 5.64 -7.05
CA GLU A 92 -8.58 5.37 -7.27
C GLU A 92 -7.82 5.39 -5.94
N ALA A 93 -8.07 6.38 -5.09
CA ALA A 93 -7.40 6.51 -3.79
C ALA A 93 -7.75 5.37 -2.82
N ASN A 94 -9.02 4.93 -2.79
CA ASN A 94 -9.52 3.97 -1.80
C ASN A 94 -9.82 2.56 -2.34
N GLY A 95 -9.58 2.29 -3.62
CA GLY A 95 -9.88 0.99 -4.25
C GLY A 95 -11.37 0.63 -4.22
N GLY A 96 -12.25 1.63 -4.24
CA GLY A 96 -13.71 1.46 -4.11
C GLY A 96 -14.24 1.19 -2.71
N GLY A 97 -13.38 1.11 -1.69
CA GLY A 97 -13.75 1.03 -0.27
C GLY A 97 -13.89 2.39 0.41
N SER A 98 -14.15 2.39 1.71
CA SER A 98 -14.05 3.61 2.52
C SER A 98 -12.59 3.97 2.82
N SER A 99 -12.32 5.22 3.20
CA SER A 99 -10.97 5.63 3.65
C SER A 99 -10.50 4.82 4.86
N ALA A 100 -11.39 4.46 5.79
CA ALA A 100 -11.05 3.60 6.92
C ALA A 100 -10.66 2.18 6.48
N ASP A 101 -11.33 1.62 5.47
CA ASP A 101 -10.95 0.33 4.89
C ASP A 101 -9.58 0.40 4.24
N ASN A 102 -9.31 1.48 3.49
CA ASN A 102 -8.01 1.71 2.86
C ASN A 102 -6.87 1.76 3.90
N VAL A 103 -7.06 2.48 5.00
CA VAL A 103 -6.08 2.53 6.10
C VAL A 103 -5.83 1.14 6.69
N ALA A 104 -6.90 0.36 6.95
CA ALA A 104 -6.77 -1.00 7.47
C ALA A 104 -6.05 -1.94 6.49
N ILE A 105 -6.36 -1.84 5.21
CA ILE A 105 -5.72 -2.59 4.11
C ILE A 105 -4.24 -2.24 4.01
N ASN A 106 -3.90 -0.95 4.04
CA ASN A 106 -2.52 -0.49 3.95
C ASN A 106 -1.68 -0.93 5.16
N LYS A 107 -2.30 -1.04 6.35
CA LYS A 107 -1.65 -1.63 7.51
C LYS A 107 -1.35 -3.12 7.30
N ILE A 108 -2.31 -3.89 6.77
CA ILE A 108 -2.08 -5.31 6.43
C ILE A 108 -0.96 -5.45 5.40
N TYR A 109 -0.95 -4.60 4.35
CA TYR A 109 0.12 -4.61 3.36
C TYR A 109 1.49 -4.27 3.97
N MET A 110 1.54 -3.33 4.91
CA MET A 110 2.78 -3.00 5.62
C MET A 110 3.27 -4.18 6.46
N ASP A 111 2.39 -4.82 7.24
CA ASP A 111 2.74 -6.00 8.03
C ASP A 111 3.23 -7.15 7.14
N SER A 112 2.57 -7.38 6.00
CA SER A 112 3.00 -8.36 5.00
C SER A 112 4.37 -8.02 4.41
N ALA A 113 4.60 -6.76 4.01
CA ALA A 113 5.88 -6.32 3.46
C ALA A 113 7.02 -6.45 4.46
N VAL A 114 6.78 -6.14 5.74
CA VAL A 114 7.75 -6.35 6.82
C VAL A 114 8.07 -7.83 7.00
N ASN A 115 7.06 -8.71 6.97
CA ASN A 115 7.29 -10.15 7.11
C ASN A 115 8.06 -10.74 5.91
N GLU A 116 7.73 -10.34 4.68
CA GLU A 116 8.49 -10.76 3.50
C GLU A 116 9.91 -10.22 3.51
N ALA A 117 10.11 -8.98 3.98
CA ALA A 117 11.45 -8.40 4.16
C ALA A 117 12.27 -9.16 5.21
N LYS A 118 11.68 -9.53 6.35
CA LYS A 118 12.33 -10.39 7.36
C LYS A 118 12.77 -11.72 6.76
N ALA A 119 11.89 -12.40 6.04
CA ALA A 119 12.20 -13.67 5.42
C ALA A 119 13.33 -13.53 4.38
N THR A 120 13.30 -12.48 3.57
CA THR A 120 14.35 -12.17 2.59
C THR A 120 15.69 -11.92 3.27
N ALA A 121 15.71 -11.07 4.30
CA ALA A 121 16.91 -10.75 5.06
C ALA A 121 17.50 -11.97 5.79
N TYR A 122 16.68 -12.79 6.46
CA TYR A 122 17.15 -14.02 7.11
C TYR A 122 17.70 -15.02 6.08
N LYS A 123 17.02 -15.19 4.95
CA LYS A 123 17.49 -16.07 3.86
C LYS A 123 18.85 -15.61 3.34
N ALA A 124 19.01 -14.32 3.07
CA ALA A 124 20.27 -13.74 2.60
C ALA A 124 21.40 -13.83 3.64
N ALA A 125 21.07 -13.64 4.93
CA ALA A 125 22.01 -13.78 6.05
C ALA A 125 22.29 -15.25 6.43
N LYS A 126 21.67 -16.23 5.76
CA LYS A 126 21.76 -17.67 6.08
C LYS A 126 21.33 -18.00 7.52
N ILE A 127 20.37 -17.23 8.06
CA ILE A 127 19.81 -17.44 9.39
C ILE A 127 18.54 -18.30 9.26
N PRO A 128 18.42 -19.42 9.99
CA PRO A 128 17.19 -20.21 9.99
C PRO A 128 15.98 -19.41 10.50
N PHE A 129 14.84 -19.56 9.83
CA PHE A 129 13.58 -18.92 10.22
C PHE A 129 12.40 -19.83 9.94
N LYS A 130 11.28 -19.57 10.62
CA LYS A 130 10.00 -20.26 10.44
C LYS A 130 8.95 -19.27 9.97
N ARG A 131 8.23 -19.63 8.91
CA ARG A 131 6.97 -19.01 8.49
C ARG A 131 5.81 -19.72 9.17
N SER A 132 4.92 -18.97 9.80
CA SER A 132 3.69 -19.51 10.41
C SER A 132 2.48 -18.84 9.76
N PHE A 133 1.59 -19.66 9.20
CA PHE A 133 0.31 -19.21 8.65
C PHE A 133 -0.68 -19.04 9.79
N ASN A 134 -1.11 -17.82 10.05
CA ASN A 134 -1.99 -17.46 11.17
C ASN A 134 -3.47 -17.45 10.75
N GLY A 135 -3.75 -17.31 9.45
CA GLY A 135 -5.11 -17.23 8.92
C GLY A 135 -5.18 -16.42 7.64
N ILE A 136 -6.34 -15.82 7.39
CA ILE A 136 -6.66 -15.12 6.15
C ILE A 136 -7.22 -13.75 6.49
N TYR A 137 -6.54 -12.70 6.03
CA TYR A 137 -7.04 -11.34 6.16
C TYR A 137 -8.22 -11.09 5.22
N VAL A 138 -9.25 -10.44 5.76
CA VAL A 138 -10.37 -9.90 4.98
C VAL A 138 -9.99 -8.54 4.43
N MET A 139 -9.83 -8.44 3.11
CA MET A 139 -9.42 -7.22 2.40
C MET A 139 -10.60 -6.41 1.88
N ALA A 140 -11.73 -7.06 1.58
CA ALA A 140 -12.98 -6.42 1.21
C ALA A 140 -14.14 -7.38 1.45
N VAL A 141 -15.36 -6.86 1.60
CA VAL A 141 -16.57 -7.68 1.70
C VAL A 141 -17.58 -7.21 0.64
N GLN A 142 -17.96 -8.12 -0.26
CA GLN A 142 -18.88 -7.84 -1.36
C GLN A 142 -20.29 -7.55 -0.86
N ASP A 143 -21.04 -6.73 -1.60
CA ASP A 143 -22.41 -6.35 -1.24
C ASP A 143 -23.36 -7.54 -1.15
N ASN A 144 -23.18 -8.54 -2.01
CA ASN A 144 -23.99 -9.75 -2.03
C ASN A 144 -23.53 -10.80 -0.98
N SER A 145 -22.49 -10.54 -0.18
CA SER A 145 -22.01 -11.49 0.82
C SER A 145 -23.01 -11.68 1.96
N ASN A 146 -23.33 -12.93 2.27
CA ASN A 146 -24.12 -13.28 3.46
C ASN A 146 -23.34 -13.10 4.78
N PHE A 147 -22.05 -12.76 4.71
CA PHE A 147 -21.22 -12.46 5.87
C PHE A 147 -21.02 -10.95 6.09
N LYS A 148 -21.60 -10.08 5.25
CA LYS A 148 -21.41 -8.61 5.29
C LYS A 148 -21.70 -7.95 6.64
N LYS A 149 -22.66 -8.49 7.42
CA LYS A 149 -22.97 -7.97 8.77
C LYS A 149 -21.99 -8.46 9.83
N ALA A 150 -21.34 -9.60 9.59
CA ALA A 150 -20.45 -10.24 10.54
C ALA A 150 -18.99 -9.82 10.32
N LEU A 151 -18.48 -9.98 9.10
CA LEU A 151 -17.11 -9.67 8.71
C LEU A 151 -16.92 -8.18 8.39
N LYS A 152 -15.71 -7.71 8.64
CA LYS A 152 -15.23 -6.37 8.28
C LYS A 152 -13.81 -6.48 7.72
N VAL A 153 -13.41 -5.48 6.95
CA VAL A 153 -12.02 -5.32 6.53
C VAL A 153 -11.12 -5.31 7.77
N GLY A 154 -10.02 -6.06 7.73
CA GLY A 154 -9.10 -6.21 8.86
C GLY A 154 -9.34 -7.42 9.77
N ASP A 155 -10.44 -8.17 9.59
CA ASP A 155 -10.62 -9.43 10.31
C ASP A 155 -9.64 -10.52 9.80
N THR A 156 -9.24 -11.43 10.69
CA THR A 156 -8.47 -12.64 10.32
C THR A 156 -9.35 -13.87 10.46
N ILE A 157 -9.65 -14.56 9.36
CA ILE A 157 -10.37 -15.84 9.37
C ILE A 157 -9.38 -16.96 9.71
N THR A 158 -9.69 -17.76 10.72
CA THR A 158 -8.83 -18.83 11.24
C THR A 158 -9.29 -20.23 10.84
N SER A 159 -10.59 -20.42 10.59
CA SER A 159 -11.15 -21.69 10.09
C SER A 159 -12.51 -21.53 9.40
N VAL A 160 -12.89 -22.53 8.60
CA VAL A 160 -14.24 -22.70 8.04
C VAL A 160 -14.73 -24.10 8.36
N ASP A 161 -15.91 -24.22 8.95
CA ASP A 161 -16.50 -25.49 9.40
C ASP A 161 -15.51 -26.32 10.23
N ASN A 162 -14.79 -25.64 11.13
CA ASN A 162 -13.71 -26.18 11.97
C ASN A 162 -12.48 -26.71 11.21
N HIS A 163 -12.38 -26.51 9.89
CA HIS A 163 -11.20 -26.83 9.10
C HIS A 163 -10.21 -25.67 9.13
N HIS A 164 -8.98 -25.95 9.54
CA HIS A 164 -7.86 -25.03 9.47
C HIS A 164 -7.08 -25.20 8.16
N PHE A 165 -6.53 -24.09 7.67
CA PHE A 165 -5.80 -24.06 6.40
C PHE A 165 -4.35 -23.68 6.62
N LYS A 166 -3.53 -23.92 5.59
CA LYS A 166 -2.11 -23.49 5.54
C LYS A 166 -1.87 -22.37 4.51
N SER A 167 -2.93 -21.97 3.80
CA SER A 167 -2.92 -20.91 2.79
C SER A 167 -4.35 -20.49 2.45
N ALA A 168 -4.49 -19.27 1.93
CA ALA A 168 -5.70 -18.75 1.31
C ALA A 168 -6.17 -19.61 0.14
N LYS A 169 -5.24 -20.19 -0.63
CA LYS A 169 -5.59 -21.11 -1.72
C LYS A 169 -6.33 -22.34 -1.19
N GLY A 170 -5.82 -22.97 -0.13
CA GLY A 170 -6.48 -24.12 0.48
C GLY A 170 -7.89 -23.78 1.00
N PHE A 171 -8.05 -22.61 1.60
CA PHE A 171 -9.35 -22.08 2.03
C PHE A 171 -10.30 -21.85 0.84
N GLN A 172 -9.82 -21.23 -0.23
CA GLN A 172 -10.62 -20.99 -1.43
C GLN A 172 -11.05 -22.31 -2.07
N ASP A 173 -10.14 -23.29 -2.17
CA ASP A 173 -10.41 -24.60 -2.76
C ASP A 173 -11.46 -25.37 -1.94
N TYR A 174 -11.42 -25.26 -0.61
CA TYR A 174 -12.46 -25.80 0.27
C TYR A 174 -13.83 -25.15 0.05
N ILE A 175 -13.90 -23.82 -0.05
CA ILE A 175 -15.19 -23.16 -0.31
C ILE A 175 -15.72 -23.50 -1.70
N ARG A 176 -14.84 -23.61 -2.69
CA ARG A 176 -15.20 -23.94 -4.08
C ARG A 176 -15.68 -25.37 -4.27
N SER A 177 -15.28 -26.30 -3.40
CA SER A 177 -15.80 -27.67 -3.44
C SER A 177 -17.26 -27.78 -2.97
N ASN A 178 -17.78 -26.73 -2.33
CA ASN A 178 -19.17 -26.61 -1.93
C ASN A 178 -20.04 -25.97 -3.02
N LYS A 179 -21.36 -26.14 -2.95
CA LYS A 179 -22.29 -25.47 -3.86
C LYS A 179 -22.55 -24.02 -3.41
N VAL A 180 -22.93 -23.15 -4.34
CA VAL A 180 -23.52 -21.85 -3.99
C VAL A 180 -24.76 -22.08 -3.13
N GLY A 181 -24.88 -21.35 -2.03
CA GLY A 181 -25.97 -21.50 -1.06
C GLY A 181 -25.67 -22.48 0.09
N SER A 182 -24.54 -23.20 0.06
CA SER A 182 -24.09 -24.05 1.17
C SER A 182 -23.93 -23.22 2.44
N LYS A 183 -24.41 -23.74 3.57
CA LYS A 183 -24.21 -23.14 4.89
C LYS A 183 -22.79 -23.41 5.36
N LEU A 184 -22.05 -22.35 5.68
CA LEU A 184 -20.67 -22.38 6.15
C LEU A 184 -20.57 -21.62 7.47
N THR A 185 -19.76 -22.12 8.40
CA THR A 185 -19.46 -21.48 9.68
C THR A 185 -18.01 -21.03 9.71
N ILE A 186 -17.78 -19.73 9.78
CA ILE A 186 -16.44 -19.15 9.83
C ILE A 186 -16.06 -18.81 11.27
N SER A 187 -14.85 -19.20 11.67
CA SER A 187 -14.22 -18.70 12.88
C SER A 187 -13.23 -17.61 12.49
N TYR A 188 -13.29 -16.47 13.15
CA TYR A 188 -12.46 -15.32 12.81
C TYR A 188 -12.11 -14.52 14.06
N GLU A 189 -11.03 -13.76 13.97
CA GLU A 189 -10.59 -12.85 15.02
C GLU A 189 -10.80 -11.40 14.61
N ARG A 190 -11.30 -10.60 15.55
CA ARG A 190 -11.32 -9.14 15.45
C ARG A 190 -10.72 -8.56 16.71
N ASN A 191 -9.66 -7.76 16.59
CA ASN A 191 -8.96 -7.18 17.73
C ASN A 191 -8.53 -8.25 18.75
N LYS A 192 -7.99 -9.39 18.26
CA LYS A 192 -7.59 -10.56 19.07
C LYS A 192 -8.72 -11.25 19.85
N LYS A 193 -9.97 -10.95 19.54
CA LYS A 193 -11.14 -11.63 20.13
C LYS A 193 -11.70 -12.61 19.11
N ALA A 194 -11.74 -13.89 19.49
CA ALA A 194 -12.36 -14.93 18.70
C ALA A 194 -13.87 -14.68 18.56
N LYS A 195 -14.35 -14.87 17.34
CA LYS A 195 -15.76 -14.74 16.94
C LYS A 195 -16.11 -15.85 15.96
N GLN A 196 -17.39 -16.10 15.83
CA GLN A 196 -17.93 -17.05 14.87
C GLN A 196 -19.12 -16.43 14.15
N ALA A 197 -19.28 -16.78 12.88
CA ALA A 197 -20.44 -16.41 12.10
C ALA A 197 -20.84 -17.55 11.17
N THR A 198 -22.14 -17.74 10.98
CA THR A 198 -22.67 -18.72 10.05
C THR A 198 -23.44 -18.01 8.95
N GLY A 199 -23.16 -18.34 7.71
CA GLY A 199 -23.76 -17.74 6.53
C GLY A 199 -23.76 -18.71 5.36
N LYS A 200 -24.45 -18.35 4.27
CA LYS A 200 -24.45 -19.16 3.05
C LYS A 200 -23.36 -18.67 2.09
N SER A 201 -22.70 -19.59 1.40
CA SER A 201 -21.85 -19.25 0.25
C SER A 201 -22.67 -18.55 -0.84
N VAL A 202 -22.02 -17.70 -1.61
CA VAL A 202 -22.58 -16.89 -2.68
C VAL A 202 -21.80 -17.09 -3.97
N ALA A 203 -22.41 -16.75 -5.10
CA ALA A 203 -21.66 -16.62 -6.34
C ALA A 203 -20.76 -15.39 -6.26
N LEU A 204 -19.46 -15.57 -6.49
CA LEU A 204 -18.51 -14.47 -6.54
C LEU A 204 -18.84 -13.55 -7.73
N ALA A 205 -18.85 -12.24 -7.48
CA ALA A 205 -19.09 -11.23 -8.51
C ALA A 205 -18.15 -11.41 -9.71
N GLY A 206 -18.67 -11.25 -10.94
CA GLY A 206 -17.89 -11.39 -12.17
C GLY A 206 -17.55 -12.83 -12.59
N THR A 207 -18.09 -13.86 -11.94
CA THR A 207 -17.78 -15.27 -12.26
C THR A 207 -19.00 -16.04 -12.78
N LYS A 208 -18.76 -17.18 -13.46
CA LYS A 208 -19.81 -18.14 -13.90
C LYS A 208 -20.38 -18.96 -12.73
N LYS A 209 -20.78 -18.31 -11.63
CA LYS A 209 -21.29 -18.90 -10.38
C LYS A 209 -20.24 -19.62 -9.52
N LEU A 210 -19.00 -19.11 -9.47
CA LEU A 210 -17.98 -19.69 -8.60
C LEU A 210 -18.37 -19.49 -7.12
N PRO A 211 -18.48 -20.56 -6.31
CA PRO A 211 -18.81 -20.46 -4.89
C PRO A 211 -17.74 -19.71 -4.11
N GLY A 212 -18.18 -18.85 -3.20
CA GLY A 212 -17.32 -18.08 -2.30
C GLY A 212 -18.09 -17.55 -1.10
N ILE A 213 -17.41 -16.86 -0.18
CA ILE A 213 -18.08 -16.12 0.91
C ILE A 213 -18.17 -14.61 0.62
N GLY A 214 -17.80 -14.18 -0.59
CA GLY A 214 -17.90 -12.79 -1.05
C GLY A 214 -16.89 -11.85 -0.36
N ILE A 215 -15.62 -12.25 -0.26
CA ILE A 215 -14.55 -11.39 0.27
C ILE A 215 -13.36 -11.32 -0.70
N ALA A 216 -12.62 -10.21 -0.67
CA ALA A 216 -11.23 -10.18 -1.11
C ALA A 216 -10.35 -10.60 0.07
N LEU A 217 -9.23 -11.28 -0.20
CA LEU A 217 -8.45 -11.91 0.86
C LEU A 217 -6.96 -12.00 0.54
N THR A 218 -6.15 -12.15 1.59
CA THR A 218 -4.72 -12.47 1.50
C THR A 218 -4.27 -13.32 2.70
N ASP A 219 -3.11 -13.95 2.60
CA ASP A 219 -2.54 -14.75 3.69
C ASP A 219 -2.09 -13.85 4.86
N ASP A 220 -2.38 -14.28 6.09
CA ASP A 220 -1.75 -13.77 7.31
C ASP A 220 -0.59 -14.70 7.67
N VAL A 221 0.64 -14.23 7.45
CA VAL A 221 1.88 -14.98 7.69
C VAL A 221 2.79 -14.21 8.62
N SER A 222 3.24 -14.87 9.68
CA SER A 222 4.29 -14.35 10.56
C SER A 222 5.64 -15.02 10.28
N VAL A 223 6.72 -14.26 10.45
CA VAL A 223 8.10 -14.76 10.32
C VAL A 223 8.82 -14.64 11.67
N SER A 224 9.38 -15.76 12.14
CA SER A 224 10.11 -15.86 13.40
C SER A 224 11.48 -16.50 13.23
N SER A 225 12.46 -16.04 14.01
CA SER A 225 13.82 -16.58 14.07
C SER A 225 14.40 -16.39 15.48
N ALA A 226 15.51 -17.06 15.79
CA ALA A 226 16.26 -16.89 17.03
C ALA A 226 16.85 -15.48 17.15
N ARG A 227 17.36 -14.93 16.03
CA ARG A 227 17.71 -13.51 15.92
C ARG A 227 16.42 -12.74 15.65
N LYS A 228 16.01 -11.85 16.55
CA LYS A 228 14.67 -11.24 16.50
C LYS A 228 14.70 -9.90 15.77
N VAL A 229 14.09 -9.85 14.59
CA VAL A 229 13.82 -8.59 13.89
C VAL A 229 12.38 -8.14 14.12
N SER A 230 12.20 -6.87 14.49
CA SER A 230 10.90 -6.20 14.60
C SER A 230 10.93 -4.87 13.86
N ALA A 231 9.81 -4.48 13.26
CA ALA A 231 9.60 -3.16 12.71
C ALA A 231 8.28 -2.61 13.26
N ASN A 232 8.24 -1.34 13.67
CA ASN A 232 7.01 -0.66 14.06
C ASN A 232 6.91 0.63 13.24
N MET A 233 6.06 0.62 12.21
CA MET A 233 5.94 1.72 11.24
C MET A 233 4.94 2.82 11.68
N GLY A 234 4.36 2.71 12.88
CA GLY A 234 3.34 3.65 13.35
C GLY A 234 2.15 3.70 12.39
N ASP A 235 1.92 4.87 11.81
CA ASP A 235 0.82 5.15 10.88
C ASP A 235 1.23 5.00 9.40
N ILE A 236 2.52 4.70 9.12
CA ILE A 236 2.99 4.47 7.75
C ILE A 236 2.47 3.12 7.25
N GLY A 237 1.72 3.16 6.15
CA GLY A 237 1.11 1.99 5.51
C GLY A 237 1.64 1.70 4.10
N GLY A 238 1.16 0.60 3.53
CA GLY A 238 1.43 0.18 2.16
C GLY A 238 2.67 -0.69 1.99
N PRO A 239 2.79 -1.45 0.89
CA PRO A 239 3.83 -2.46 0.73
C PRO A 239 5.16 -1.91 0.18
N SER A 240 5.20 -0.63 -0.18
CA SER A 240 6.24 -0.05 -1.03
C SER A 240 7.64 0.10 -0.41
N GLY A 241 7.78 -0.19 0.89
CA GLY A 241 9.04 -0.20 1.61
C GLY A 241 9.77 -1.55 1.60
N GLY A 242 9.16 -2.61 1.04
CA GLY A 242 9.65 -4.00 1.11
C GLY A 242 11.14 -4.19 0.79
N LEU A 243 11.62 -3.58 -0.30
CA LEU A 243 13.04 -3.62 -0.66
C LEU A 243 13.93 -2.96 0.42
N MET A 244 13.58 -1.74 0.84
CA MET A 244 14.39 -0.97 1.78
C MET A 244 14.40 -1.61 3.17
N PHE A 245 13.28 -2.16 3.63
CA PHE A 245 13.23 -2.99 4.84
C PHE A 245 14.17 -4.19 4.73
N SER A 246 14.18 -4.87 3.58
CA SER A 246 15.02 -6.05 3.38
C SER A 246 16.50 -5.70 3.44
N LEU A 247 16.90 -4.57 2.85
CA LEU A 247 18.29 -4.08 2.88
C LEU A 247 18.74 -3.71 4.28
N GLU A 248 17.98 -2.88 5.01
CA GLU A 248 18.28 -2.48 6.40
C GLU A 248 18.38 -3.72 7.31
N MET A 249 17.39 -4.62 7.25
CA MET A 249 17.37 -5.82 8.08
C MET A 249 18.53 -6.75 7.74
N TYR A 250 18.87 -6.91 6.45
CA TYR A 250 20.01 -7.73 6.04
C TYR A 250 21.34 -7.13 6.48
N ASP A 251 21.54 -5.83 6.31
CA ASP A 251 22.77 -5.17 6.74
C ASP A 251 22.93 -5.25 8.26
N ALA A 252 21.84 -5.09 9.02
CA ALA A 252 21.85 -5.20 10.48
C ALA A 252 22.01 -6.63 11.01
N LEU A 253 21.58 -7.65 10.24
CA LEU A 253 21.75 -9.07 10.58
C LEU A 253 23.10 -9.62 10.12
N SER A 254 23.72 -8.97 9.14
CA SER A 254 25.02 -9.32 8.59
C SER A 254 26.10 -8.37 9.11
N ASN A 255 27.35 -8.61 8.73
CA ASN A 255 28.46 -7.69 8.98
C ASN A 255 28.97 -7.11 7.65
N GLN A 256 28.08 -6.87 6.70
CA GLN A 256 28.44 -6.46 5.33
C GLN A 256 28.73 -4.96 5.21
N ASN A 257 28.18 -4.12 6.09
CA ASN A 257 28.29 -2.67 6.01
C ASN A 257 27.87 -2.12 4.63
N LEU A 258 26.69 -2.52 4.18
CA LEU A 258 26.15 -2.13 2.88
C LEU A 258 25.88 -0.62 2.80
N ALA A 259 25.45 0.02 3.89
CA ALA A 259 25.26 1.45 3.88
C ALA A 259 26.58 2.22 3.67
N ALA A 260 27.69 1.78 4.26
CA ALA A 260 29.05 2.32 4.05
C ALA A 260 29.14 3.86 4.10
N GLY A 261 28.52 4.48 5.10
CA GLY A 261 28.47 5.93 5.33
C GLY A 261 27.48 6.69 4.44
N ARG A 262 26.71 6.00 3.59
CA ARG A 262 25.83 6.63 2.59
C ARG A 262 24.39 6.74 3.10
N LYS A 263 23.69 7.76 2.59
CA LYS A 263 22.22 7.86 2.67
C LYS A 263 21.60 7.26 1.41
N ILE A 264 20.92 6.14 1.59
CA ILE A 264 20.36 5.32 0.52
C ILE A 264 18.84 5.32 0.68
N ALA A 265 18.14 5.89 -0.30
CA ALA A 265 16.70 5.81 -0.40
C ALA A 265 16.30 4.80 -1.47
N GLY A 266 15.01 4.49 -1.52
CA GLY A 266 14.44 3.69 -2.58
C GLY A 266 13.04 3.26 -2.26
N THR A 267 12.49 2.42 -3.13
CA THR A 267 11.15 1.87 -2.99
C THR A 267 11.03 0.58 -3.79
N GLY A 268 9.94 -0.14 -3.56
CA GLY A 268 9.61 -1.39 -4.24
C GLY A 268 9.00 -2.37 -3.26
N THR A 269 7.95 -3.05 -3.70
CA THR A 269 7.44 -4.21 -2.96
C THR A 269 8.47 -5.34 -3.03
N ILE A 270 8.36 -6.32 -2.14
CA ILE A 270 9.19 -7.51 -2.21
C ILE A 270 8.35 -8.76 -2.09
N ASP A 271 8.58 -9.73 -2.97
CA ASP A 271 7.93 -11.02 -2.91
C ASP A 271 8.79 -12.09 -2.21
N LYS A 272 8.22 -13.28 -2.02
CA LYS A 272 8.87 -14.42 -1.36
C LYS A 272 10.18 -14.90 -2.02
N ASP A 273 10.36 -14.57 -3.30
CA ASP A 273 11.54 -14.95 -4.09
C ASP A 273 12.59 -13.83 -4.12
N GLY A 274 12.27 -12.66 -3.52
CA GLY A 274 13.12 -11.48 -3.48
C GLY A 274 12.99 -10.61 -4.73
N ASN A 275 11.96 -10.79 -5.55
CA ASN A 275 11.70 -9.89 -6.68
C ASN A 275 11.15 -8.56 -6.18
N VAL A 276 11.58 -7.48 -6.83
CA VAL A 276 11.16 -6.12 -6.54
C VAL A 276 10.03 -5.73 -7.49
N GLY A 277 8.90 -5.32 -6.93
CA GLY A 277 7.70 -4.95 -7.70
C GLY A 277 7.46 -3.44 -7.78
N GLU A 278 6.67 -3.05 -8.77
CA GLU A 278 6.25 -1.66 -9.01
C GLU A 278 5.37 -1.12 -7.87
N ILE A 279 5.30 0.21 -7.75
CA ILE A 279 4.67 0.98 -6.68
C ILE A 279 4.03 2.26 -7.21
N GLY A 280 3.13 2.86 -6.44
CA GLY A 280 2.59 4.20 -6.72
C GLY A 280 3.45 5.34 -6.16
N GLY A 281 3.36 6.51 -6.81
CA GLY A 281 3.93 7.78 -6.32
C GLY A 281 5.46 7.87 -6.37
N ILE A 282 6.13 7.19 -7.30
CA ILE A 282 7.60 7.14 -7.34
C ILE A 282 8.25 8.52 -7.62
N ASP A 283 7.57 9.36 -8.40
CA ASP A 283 7.97 10.74 -8.67
C ASP A 283 8.13 11.53 -7.36
N LYS A 284 7.10 11.49 -6.52
CA LYS A 284 7.07 12.16 -5.21
C LYS A 284 8.11 11.57 -4.26
N LYS A 285 8.30 10.25 -4.29
CA LYS A 285 9.34 9.55 -3.51
C LYS A 285 10.76 9.95 -3.90
N VAL A 286 11.02 10.19 -5.18
CA VAL A 286 12.31 10.70 -5.67
C VAL A 286 12.56 12.13 -5.15
N ILE A 287 11.53 12.98 -5.13
CA ILE A 287 11.63 14.35 -4.60
C ILE A 287 12.00 14.33 -3.11
N VAL A 288 11.24 13.61 -2.28
CA VAL A 288 11.50 13.59 -0.81
C VAL A 288 12.82 12.90 -0.45
N ALA A 289 13.24 11.88 -1.21
CA ALA A 289 14.55 11.27 -1.04
C ALA A 289 15.68 12.27 -1.28
N HIS A 290 15.53 13.11 -2.31
CA HIS A 290 16.49 14.17 -2.61
C HIS A 290 16.54 15.21 -1.50
N GLU A 291 15.37 15.67 -1.03
CA GLU A 291 15.25 16.64 0.06
C GLU A 291 15.90 16.14 1.35
N ALA A 292 15.80 14.83 1.64
CA ALA A 292 16.44 14.20 2.79
C ALA A 292 17.95 13.92 2.59
N GLY A 293 18.50 14.25 1.41
CA GLY A 293 19.93 14.19 1.10
C GLY A 293 20.42 12.82 0.64
N ALA A 294 19.52 11.93 0.21
CA ALA A 294 19.92 10.64 -0.36
C ALA A 294 20.77 10.83 -1.63
N LYS A 295 21.80 10.01 -1.78
CA LYS A 295 22.67 10.01 -2.98
C LYS A 295 22.29 8.91 -3.96
N ILE A 296 21.63 7.88 -3.47
CA ILE A 296 21.21 6.70 -4.24
C ILE A 296 19.71 6.53 -4.00
N PHE A 297 18.98 6.28 -5.09
CA PHE A 297 17.58 5.89 -5.05
C PHE A 297 17.37 4.61 -5.84
N PHE A 298 17.01 3.52 -5.16
CA PHE A 298 16.62 2.28 -5.82
C PHE A 298 15.18 2.38 -6.33
N ALA A 299 15.00 2.13 -7.62
CA ALA A 299 13.70 2.14 -8.28
C ALA A 299 13.39 0.75 -8.89
N PRO A 300 12.17 0.23 -8.72
CA PRO A 300 11.74 -1.00 -9.38
C PRO A 300 11.97 -0.91 -10.89
N TYR A 301 12.53 -1.98 -11.45
CA TYR A 301 12.73 -2.09 -12.88
C TYR A 301 11.84 -3.20 -13.45
N LEU A 302 10.92 -2.80 -14.31
CA LEU A 302 10.22 -3.68 -15.22
C LEU A 302 10.60 -3.35 -16.66
N LYS A 303 10.83 -4.37 -17.49
CA LYS A 303 11.03 -4.16 -18.94
C LYS A 303 9.76 -3.53 -19.52
N PRO A 304 9.83 -2.38 -20.20
CA PRO A 304 8.64 -1.77 -20.80
C PRO A 304 8.02 -2.69 -21.85
N THR A 305 6.70 -2.88 -21.76
CA THR A 305 5.87 -3.62 -22.73
C THR A 305 4.60 -2.83 -23.00
N LYS A 306 3.93 -3.07 -24.13
CA LYS A 306 2.64 -2.39 -24.39
C LYS A 306 1.61 -2.64 -23.27
N SER A 307 1.63 -3.84 -22.66
CA SER A 307 0.67 -4.23 -21.64
C SER A 307 0.90 -3.51 -20.30
N ASN A 308 2.16 -3.38 -19.85
CA ASN A 308 2.41 -2.71 -18.56
C ASN A 308 2.30 -1.18 -18.70
N LEU A 309 2.80 -0.60 -19.80
CA LEU A 309 2.68 0.85 -20.03
C LEU A 309 1.24 1.32 -20.16
N ALA A 310 0.33 0.46 -20.62
CA ALA A 310 -1.10 0.77 -20.69
C ALA A 310 -1.78 0.87 -19.32
N LEU A 311 -1.14 0.37 -18.25
CA LEU A 311 -1.63 0.47 -16.87
C LEU A 311 -1.15 1.75 -16.18
N GLU A 312 -0.15 2.42 -16.73
CA GLU A 312 0.47 3.62 -16.16
C GLU A 312 -0.14 4.87 -16.79
N SER A 313 -0.59 5.82 -15.96
CA SER A 313 -1.22 7.06 -16.43
C SER A 313 -0.31 7.88 -17.36
N ASP A 314 1.00 7.84 -17.11
CA ASP A 314 2.01 8.56 -17.89
C ASP A 314 2.62 7.71 -19.02
N GLY A 315 2.24 6.44 -19.14
CA GLY A 315 2.85 5.50 -20.09
C GLY A 315 4.34 5.27 -19.81
N LEU A 316 4.77 5.35 -18.55
CA LEU A 316 6.15 5.17 -18.09
C LEU A 316 6.19 4.16 -16.94
N THR A 317 7.17 3.25 -16.96
CA THR A 317 7.43 2.40 -15.79
C THR A 317 7.98 3.21 -14.62
N ASN A 318 7.99 2.65 -13.41
CA ASN A 318 8.57 3.30 -12.23
C ASN A 318 9.99 3.82 -12.49
N TYR A 319 10.88 2.98 -13.03
CA TYR A 319 12.25 3.43 -13.33
C TYR A 319 12.28 4.61 -14.31
N GLN A 320 11.47 4.58 -15.38
CA GLN A 320 11.44 5.66 -16.36
C GLN A 320 10.92 6.97 -15.75
N LEU A 321 9.86 6.90 -14.94
CA LEU A 321 9.30 8.05 -14.23
C LEU A 321 10.28 8.59 -13.17
N ALA A 322 10.95 7.72 -12.42
CA ALA A 322 11.96 8.09 -11.44
C ALA A 322 13.14 8.85 -12.10
N VAL A 323 13.66 8.34 -13.23
CA VAL A 323 14.72 9.01 -14.00
C VAL A 323 14.26 10.36 -14.55
N LYS A 324 13.05 10.44 -15.11
CA LYS A 324 12.46 11.70 -15.61
C LYS A 324 12.35 12.73 -14.49
N THR A 325 11.88 12.31 -13.33
CA THR A 325 11.69 13.17 -12.16
C THR A 325 13.03 13.63 -11.59
N ALA A 326 13.99 12.72 -11.44
CA ALA A 326 15.32 13.04 -10.91
C ALA A 326 16.05 14.07 -11.77
N LYS A 327 15.94 14.00 -13.10
CA LYS A 327 16.52 15.02 -13.99
C LYS A 327 16.02 16.44 -13.68
N LYS A 328 14.76 16.58 -13.25
CA LYS A 328 14.13 17.87 -12.97
C LYS A 328 14.36 18.33 -11.53
N TYR A 329 14.23 17.43 -10.56
CA TYR A 329 14.17 17.79 -9.14
C TYR A 329 15.35 17.30 -8.31
N ALA A 330 16.13 16.33 -8.81
CA ALA A 330 17.20 15.68 -8.05
C ALA A 330 18.41 15.30 -8.94
N PRO A 331 19.01 16.24 -9.71
CA PRO A 331 19.97 15.91 -10.78
C PRO A 331 21.25 15.22 -10.27
N ASN A 332 21.57 15.38 -8.98
CA ASN A 332 22.75 14.79 -8.34
C ASN A 332 22.46 13.45 -7.64
N MET A 333 21.21 12.97 -7.65
CA MET A 333 20.83 11.68 -7.05
C MET A 333 20.89 10.58 -8.10
N LYS A 334 21.60 9.49 -7.79
CA LYS A 334 21.72 8.34 -8.68
C LYS A 334 20.48 7.46 -8.58
N ILE A 335 19.70 7.40 -9.66
CA ILE A 335 18.58 6.45 -9.79
C ILE A 335 19.11 5.11 -10.28
N VAL A 336 18.90 4.04 -9.51
CA VAL A 336 19.41 2.70 -9.78
C VAL A 336 18.24 1.75 -10.06
N PRO A 337 18.16 1.14 -11.26
CA PRO A 337 17.13 0.16 -11.57
C PRO A 337 17.42 -1.16 -10.85
N VAL A 338 16.41 -1.75 -10.21
CA VAL A 338 16.55 -3.06 -9.54
C VAL A 338 15.33 -3.94 -9.79
N LYS A 339 15.57 -5.20 -10.13
CA LYS A 339 14.55 -6.25 -10.28
C LYS A 339 14.47 -7.16 -9.06
N THR A 340 15.55 -7.26 -8.30
CA THR A 340 15.65 -8.19 -7.18
C THR A 340 16.41 -7.57 -6.01
N PHE A 341 16.16 -8.10 -4.82
CA PHE A 341 16.94 -7.83 -3.62
C PHE A 341 18.45 -8.03 -3.84
N THR A 342 18.82 -9.14 -4.50
CA THR A 342 20.22 -9.49 -4.76
C THR A 342 20.91 -8.46 -5.66
N GLU A 343 20.22 -7.94 -6.68
CA GLU A 343 20.77 -6.86 -7.51
C GLU A 343 21.07 -5.59 -6.69
N ALA A 344 20.18 -5.22 -5.77
CA ALA A 344 20.39 -4.08 -4.88
C ALA A 344 21.59 -4.30 -3.94
N VAL A 345 21.72 -5.48 -3.33
CA VAL A 345 22.87 -5.84 -2.48
C VAL A 345 24.18 -5.78 -3.28
N ASN A 346 24.21 -6.42 -4.45
CA ASN A 346 25.41 -6.44 -5.30
C ASN A 346 25.84 -5.03 -5.73
N TYR A 347 24.87 -4.15 -6.03
CA TYR A 347 25.15 -2.75 -6.34
C TYR A 347 25.84 -2.05 -5.17
N LEU A 348 25.32 -2.20 -3.94
CA LEU A 348 25.88 -1.56 -2.74
C LEU A 348 27.26 -2.08 -2.35
N GLN A 349 27.59 -3.33 -2.69
CA GLN A 349 28.92 -3.92 -2.43
C GLN A 349 29.99 -3.45 -3.42
N THR A 350 29.60 -2.93 -4.59
CA THR A 350 30.52 -2.64 -5.70
C THR A 350 30.66 -1.16 -6.04
N HIS A 351 29.86 -0.30 -5.40
CA HIS A 351 29.82 1.16 -5.55
C HIS A 351 29.83 1.80 -4.17
#